data_AF-A0A9D7IZA8-F1
#
_entry.id   AF-A0A9D7IZA8-F1
#
_cell.length_a   1.000
_cell.length_b   1.000
_cell.length_c   1.000
_cell.angle_alpha   90.00
_cell.angle_beta   90.00
_cell.angle_gamma   90.00
#
_symmetry.space_group_name_H-M   'P 1'
#
loop_
_entity.id
_entity.type
_entity.pdbx_description
1 polymer ?
#
loop_
_entity_poly.entity_id
_entity_poly.type
_entity_poly.pdbx_seq_one_letter_code
_entity_poly.pdbx_strand_id
1 'polypeptide(L)'
;MPDCFSGINPSSGLIGSTVTITGTNFTGVTAVKFSSNVTATFTIVNNTTITATVPAGAVTGPITISKPNCSDLQTASFTVTQPCVNISISTSLTGTAGTD
;
A
#
# COMPACT_ATOMS: atom_id res chain seq x y z
N MET A 1 4.16 -3.59 25.81
CA MET A 1 2.92 -2.94 25.34
C MET A 1 2.31 -3.86 24.30
N PRO A 2 0.99 -4.15 24.32
CA PRO A 2 0.41 -5.03 23.33
C PRO A 2 0.21 -4.26 22.03
N ASP A 3 0.97 -4.66 21.02
CA ASP A 3 0.86 -4.19 19.64
C ASP A 3 -0.57 -4.44 19.14
N CYS A 4 -1.26 -3.40 18.64
CA CYS A 4 -2.63 -3.52 18.13
C CYS A 4 -2.70 -4.21 16.75
N PHE A 5 -1.68 -4.98 16.39
CA PHE A 5 -1.53 -5.49 15.05
C PHE A 5 -0.80 -6.82 15.04
N SER A 6 -1.31 -7.76 14.26
CA SER A 6 -0.83 -9.13 14.28
C SER A 6 -0.21 -9.57 12.96
N GLY A 7 -0.53 -8.93 11.82
CA GLY A 7 0.16 -9.19 10.54
C GLY A 7 -0.66 -8.90 9.28
N ILE A 8 0.01 -9.01 8.13
CA ILE A 8 -0.62 -8.99 6.80
C ILE A 8 -0.47 -10.35 6.15
N ASN A 9 -1.54 -10.89 5.57
CA ASN A 9 -1.51 -12.20 4.93
C ASN A 9 -2.48 -12.25 3.75
N PRO A 10 -2.01 -12.42 2.50
CA PRO A 10 -0.61 -12.54 2.08
C PRO A 10 0.14 -11.20 2.07
N SER A 11 1.46 -11.24 2.27
CA SER A 11 2.35 -10.07 2.11
C SER A 11 2.80 -9.85 0.66
N SER A 12 2.14 -10.47 -0.31
CA SER A 12 2.40 -10.30 -1.72
C SER A 12 1.11 -10.42 -2.54
N GLY A 13 1.06 -9.71 -3.66
CA GLY A 13 -0.12 -9.70 -4.51
C GLY A 13 0.06 -8.81 -5.73
N LEU A 14 -0.72 -9.10 -6.77
CA LEU A 14 -0.72 -8.26 -7.97
C LEU A 14 -1.48 -6.97 -7.74
N ILE A 15 -1.22 -5.97 -8.58
CA ILE A 15 -2.08 -4.78 -8.64
C ILE A 15 -3.51 -5.20 -8.93
N GLY A 16 -4.46 -4.69 -8.14
CA GLY A 16 -5.87 -5.08 -8.19
C GLY A 16 -6.22 -6.34 -7.41
N SER A 17 -5.24 -7.03 -6.81
CA SER A 17 -5.54 -8.12 -5.86
C SER A 17 -6.00 -7.58 -4.51
N THR A 18 -6.87 -8.35 -3.88
CA THR A 18 -7.33 -8.13 -2.51
C THR A 18 -6.40 -8.82 -1.53
N VAL A 19 -5.92 -8.09 -0.53
CA VAL A 19 -5.07 -8.59 0.55
C VAL A 19 -5.85 -8.52 1.85
N THR A 20 -5.73 -9.57 2.65
CA THR A 20 -6.37 -9.63 3.96
C THR A 20 -5.36 -9.22 5.03
N ILE A 21 -5.77 -8.32 5.89
CA ILE A 21 -4.96 -7.71 6.94
C ILE A 21 -5.60 -8.09 8.26
N THR A 22 -4.85 -8.77 9.13
CA THR A 22 -5.33 -9.28 10.41
C THR A 22 -4.62 -8.63 11.59
N GLY A 23 -5.36 -8.38 12.66
CA GLY A 23 -4.89 -7.54 13.75
C GLY A 23 -5.97 -7.35 14.79
N THR A 24 -5.84 -6.33 15.62
CA THR A 24 -6.78 -6.05 16.70
C THR A 24 -7.15 -4.58 16.70
N ASN A 25 -8.42 -4.26 16.98
CA ASN A 25 -8.90 -2.88 17.06
C ASN A 25 -8.87 -2.09 15.73
N PHE A 26 -9.33 -2.69 14.62
CA PHE A 26 -9.44 -2.03 13.31
C PHE A 26 -10.65 -1.10 13.13
N THR A 27 -11.49 -0.95 14.15
CA THR A 27 -12.61 0.00 14.15
C THR A 27 -12.09 1.42 14.00
N GLY A 28 -12.39 2.06 12.87
CA GLY A 28 -12.05 3.46 12.60
C GLY A 28 -10.70 3.70 11.91
N VAL A 29 -10.14 2.73 11.19
CA VAL A 29 -9.01 3.03 10.26
C VAL A 29 -9.45 4.11 9.27
N THR A 30 -8.65 5.17 9.15
CA THR A 30 -8.95 6.31 8.27
C THR A 30 -8.18 6.27 6.97
N ALA A 31 -6.98 5.66 6.97
CA ALA A 31 -6.18 5.55 5.76
C ALA A 31 -5.28 4.31 5.76
N VAL A 32 -5.14 3.69 4.60
CA VAL A 32 -4.12 2.67 4.29
C VAL A 32 -3.29 3.18 3.12
N LYS A 33 -1.98 3.30 3.33
CA LYS A 33 -1.02 3.80 2.36
C LYS A 33 0.02 2.75 2.06
N PHE A 34 0.25 2.47 0.79
CA PHE A 34 1.36 1.63 0.33
C PHE A 34 2.63 2.48 0.20
N SER A 35 3.76 1.78 0.04
CA SER A 35 5.04 2.36 -0.36
C SER A 35 4.85 3.29 -1.57
N SER A 36 5.56 4.42 -1.60
CA SER A 36 5.36 5.54 -2.53
C SER A 36 4.15 6.46 -2.27
N ASN A 37 3.60 6.47 -1.04
CA ASN A 37 2.50 7.36 -0.64
C ASN A 37 1.22 7.15 -1.48
N VAL A 38 1.02 5.94 -1.99
CA VAL A 38 -0.15 5.56 -2.77
C VAL A 38 -1.25 5.12 -1.82
N THR A 39 -2.41 5.77 -1.90
CA THR A 39 -3.55 5.43 -1.05
C THR A 39 -4.27 4.22 -1.61
N ALA A 40 -4.47 3.20 -0.78
CA ALA A 40 -5.22 2.02 -1.15
C ALA A 40 -6.66 2.09 -0.65
N THR A 41 -7.56 1.50 -1.42
CA THR A 41 -8.93 1.25 -0.98
C THR A 41 -8.94 0.08 -0.01
N PHE A 42 -9.55 0.26 1.15
CA PHE A 42 -9.71 -0.79 2.16
C PHE A 42 -11.15 -0.87 2.63
N THR A 43 -11.57 -2.07 3.01
CA THR A 43 -12.87 -2.37 3.57
C THR A 43 -12.66 -3.05 4.91
N ILE A 44 -13.26 -2.50 5.96
CA ILE A 44 -13.20 -3.08 7.30
C ILE A 44 -14.25 -4.19 7.34
N VAL A 45 -13.80 -5.44 7.36
CA VAL A 45 -14.70 -6.60 7.47
C VAL A 45 -15.09 -6.80 8.94
N ASN A 46 -14.10 -6.67 9.84
CA ASN A 46 -14.25 -6.91 11.27
C ASN A 46 -13.33 -5.97 12.08
N ASN A 47 -13.56 -5.90 13.39
CA ASN A 47 -12.63 -5.24 14.33
C ASN A 47 -11.23 -5.89 14.41
N THR A 48 -11.03 -7.06 13.80
CA THR A 48 -9.73 -7.77 13.71
C THR A 48 -9.33 -8.12 12.28
N THR A 49 -10.13 -7.73 11.28
CA THR A 49 -9.88 -8.09 9.88
C THR A 49 -10.26 -6.96 8.94
N ILE A 50 -9.32 -6.54 8.09
CA ILE A 50 -9.52 -5.57 7.02
C ILE A 50 -9.14 -6.24 5.71
N THR A 51 -9.88 -5.97 4.64
CA THR A 51 -9.45 -6.29 3.28
C THR A 51 -8.98 -5.00 2.62
N ALA A 52 -7.77 -4.99 2.08
CA ALA A 52 -7.28 -3.87 1.27
C ALA A 52 -7.10 -4.33 -0.18
N THR A 53 -7.38 -3.44 -1.12
CA THR A 53 -7.14 -3.68 -2.55
C THR A 53 -5.90 -2.92 -2.95
N VAL A 54 -4.96 -3.59 -3.62
CA VAL A 54 -3.71 -2.97 -4.07
C VAL A 54 -4.01 -2.04 -5.26
N PRO A 55 -3.82 -0.72 -5.13
CA PRO A 55 -4.12 0.24 -6.19
C PRO A 55 -3.07 0.20 -7.31
N ALA A 56 -3.45 0.68 -8.50
CA ALA A 56 -2.52 0.89 -9.60
C ALA A 56 -1.46 1.95 -9.23
N GLY A 57 -0.18 1.59 -9.33
CA GLY A 57 0.94 2.43 -8.89
C GLY A 57 1.49 2.08 -7.51
N ALA A 58 0.92 1.10 -6.80
CA ALA A 58 1.54 0.57 -5.58
C ALA A 58 2.91 -0.05 -5.91
N VAL A 59 3.91 0.29 -5.10
CA VAL A 59 5.28 -0.23 -5.21
C VAL A 59 5.53 -1.22 -4.07
N THR A 60 6.46 -2.14 -4.27
CA THR A 60 6.96 -3.03 -3.21
C THR A 60 7.46 -2.20 -2.02
N GLY A 61 7.05 -2.57 -0.80
CA GLY A 61 7.49 -1.90 0.42
C GLY A 61 6.49 -1.98 1.57
N PRO A 62 6.81 -1.35 2.71
CA PRO A 62 5.96 -1.37 3.90
C PRO A 62 4.65 -0.61 3.65
N ILE A 63 3.55 -1.08 4.26
CA ILE A 63 2.25 -0.40 4.22
C ILE A 63 2.09 0.37 5.52
N THR A 64 1.73 1.65 5.43
CA THR A 64 1.42 2.48 6.59
C THR A 64 -0.09 2.59 6.74
N ILE A 65 -0.61 2.24 7.91
CA ILE A 65 -2.02 2.33 8.27
C ILE A 65 -2.14 3.43 9.31
N SER A 66 -2.96 4.44 9.00
CA SER A 66 -3.22 5.55 9.90
C SER A 66 -4.60 5.40 10.54
N LYS A 67 -4.64 5.51 11.86
CA LYS A 67 -5.85 5.40 12.68
C LYS A 67 -5.88 6.53 13.71
N PRO A 68 -7.00 7.26 13.87
CA PRO A 68 -7.11 8.39 14.79
C PRO A 68 -7.13 8.04 16.29
N ASN A 69 -6.79 6.81 16.69
CA ASN A 69 -6.79 6.39 18.11
C ASN A 69 -5.66 5.41 18.44
N CYS A 70 -4.66 5.29 17.56
CA CYS A 70 -3.47 4.46 17.75
C CYS A 70 -2.31 5.07 16.95
N SER A 71 -1.07 4.70 17.28
CA SER A 71 0.09 5.11 16.48
C SER A 71 -0.03 4.63 15.03
N ASP A 72 0.63 5.35 14.13
CA ASP A 72 0.79 4.96 12.74
C ASP A 72 1.41 3.57 12.71
N LEU A 73 0.69 2.64 12.12
CA LEU A 73 1.09 1.26 12.11
C LEU A 73 1.76 0.96 10.78
N GLN A 74 2.97 0.43 10.82
CA GLN A 74 3.68 0.00 9.64
C GLN A 74 3.68 -1.53 9.55
N THR A 75 3.20 -2.08 8.46
CA THR A 75 3.18 -3.53 8.23
C THR A 75 4.54 -4.04 7.77
N ALA A 76 4.67 -5.37 7.67
CA ALA A 76 5.75 -6.00 6.92
C ALA A 76 5.81 -5.48 5.47
N SER A 77 6.99 -5.58 4.85
CA SER A 77 7.21 -5.26 3.45
C SER A 77 6.28 -6.09 2.56
N PHE A 78 5.38 -5.41 1.87
CA PHE A 78 4.47 -6.01 0.91
C PHE A 78 5.09 -6.04 -0.48
N THR A 79 5.11 -7.21 -1.12
CA THR A 79 5.64 -7.39 -2.47
C THR A 79 4.53 -7.25 -3.49
N VAL A 80 4.46 -6.09 -4.16
CA VAL A 80 3.59 -5.87 -5.31
C VAL A 80 4.19 -6.51 -6.55
N THR A 81 3.62 -7.61 -7.03
CA THR A 81 3.96 -8.21 -8.32
C THR A 81 3.14 -7.55 -9.41
N GLN A 82 3.71 -6.52 -10.03
CA GLN A 82 3.04 -5.80 -11.11
C GLN A 82 2.99 -6.69 -12.37
N PRO A 83 1.83 -6.87 -13.03
CA PRO A 83 1.78 -7.59 -14.31
C PRO A 83 2.53 -6.73 -15.32
N CYS A 84 3.76 -7.10 -15.68
CA CYS A 84 4.62 -6.46 -16.70
C CYS A 84 4.16 -5.08 -17.20
N VAL A 85 4.29 -4.04 -16.36
CA VAL A 85 3.96 -2.68 -16.79
C VAL A 85 5.17 -2.14 -17.55
N ASN A 86 4.96 -1.99 -18.84
CA ASN A 86 5.78 -1.20 -19.75
C ASN A 86 5.87 0.24 -19.22
N ILE A 87 7.01 0.59 -18.62
CA ILE A 87 7.30 1.97 -18.22
C ILE A 87 7.58 2.76 -19.51
N SER A 88 6.60 3.52 -19.99
CA SER A 88 6.85 4.58 -20.97
C SER A 88 7.46 5.77 -20.23
N ILE A 89 8.79 5.83 -20.21
CA ILE A 89 9.50 7.02 -19.73
C ILE A 89 9.16 8.20 -20.65
N SER A 90 8.25 9.07 -20.20
CA SER A 90 8.08 10.40 -20.79
C SER A 90 9.22 11.27 -20.30
N THR A 91 10.37 11.22 -20.97
CA THR A 91 11.45 12.18 -20.74
C THR A 91 10.98 13.56 -21.17
N SER A 92 10.41 14.32 -20.23
CA SER A 92 10.32 15.78 -20.36
C SER A 92 11.57 16.39 -19.73
N LEU A 93 12.71 16.20 -20.39
CA LEU A 93 13.74 17.23 -20.41
C LEU A 93 13.77 17.79 -21.81
N THR A 94 13.11 18.93 -21.99
CA THR A 94 13.37 19.85 -23.10
C THR A 94 14.84 20.25 -23.02
N GLY A 95 15.67 19.60 -23.82
CA GLY A 95 17.07 19.93 -24.05
C GLY A 95 17.32 20.10 -25.54
N THR A 96 16.65 21.06 -26.17
CA THR A 96 17.12 21.59 -27.45
C THR A 96 18.08 22.73 -27.17
N ALA A 97 19.36 22.47 -27.36
CA ALA A 97 20.39 23.41 -27.82
C ALA A 97 21.55 22.49 -28.24
N GLY A 98 21.66 22.06 -29.48
CA GLY A 98 21.95 22.87 -30.64
C GLY A 98 23.15 22.20 -31.29
N THR A 99 22.99 21.82 -32.54
CA THR A 99 24.02 21.23 -33.39
C THR A 99 24.73 22.38 -34.09
N ASP A 100 26.01 22.62 -33.79
CA ASP A 100 27.11 23.09 -34.67
C ASP A 100 28.34 23.40 -33.80
#